data_AF-A0A0D8BPV7-F1
#
_entry.id   AF-A0A0D8BPV7-F1
#
_cell.length_a   1.000
_cell.length_b   1.000
_cell.length_c   1.000
_cell.angle_alpha   90.00
_cell.angle_beta   90.00
_cell.angle_gamma   90.00
#
_symmetry.space_group_name_H-M   'P 1'
#
loop_
_entity.id
_entity.type
_entity.pdbx_description
1 polymer ?
#
loop_
_entity_poly.entity_id
_entity_poly.type
_entity_poly.pdbx_seq_one_letter_code
_entity_poly.pdbx_strand_id
1 'polypeptide(L)'
;MEDDGQNRKNLRGVGRRAAARGDVDRAAEVAAELYKPVEQWDWEELTRGRPRTRDGGFDAMVPTWLTPVVQREAERRLITLGKQKLAGYLGQAIETFAKLMTNEETDAHGKPIVPPSVKLDAAKFIFENIVGKATTRVEVDATEGAFGLLAGAMVMSDGTDAHPVVIQEADPDPEDPAGSGSG
;
A
#
# COMPACT_ATOMS: atom_id res chain seq x y z
N MET A 1 -20.32 38.36 -21.13
CA MET A 1 -19.30 38.31 -20.04
C MET A 1 -19.90 38.01 -18.66
N GLU A 2 -21.23 37.92 -18.49
CA GLU A 2 -21.87 37.58 -17.21
C GLU A 2 -21.93 36.08 -16.88
N ASP A 3 -21.61 35.20 -17.83
CA ASP A 3 -21.83 33.75 -17.73
C ASP A 3 -20.77 33.02 -16.86
N ASP A 4 -19.50 33.47 -16.92
CA ASP A 4 -18.39 32.82 -16.22
C ASP A 4 -18.50 32.93 -14.68
N GLY A 5 -19.01 34.06 -14.18
CA GLY A 5 -19.20 34.29 -12.74
C GLY A 5 -20.29 33.38 -12.15
N GLN A 6 -21.38 33.22 -12.90
CA GLN A 6 -22.51 32.36 -12.54
C GLN A 6 -22.06 30.89 -12.50
N ASN A 7 -21.31 30.45 -13.53
CA ASN A 7 -20.82 29.08 -13.63
C ASN A 7 -19.87 28.72 -12.47
N ARG A 8 -18.91 29.60 -12.13
CA ARG A 8 -17.98 29.37 -11.02
C ARG A 8 -18.69 29.29 -9.67
N LYS A 9 -19.75 30.08 -9.46
CA LYS A 9 -20.55 30.02 -8.23
C LYS A 9 -21.30 28.69 -8.12
N ASN A 10 -21.83 28.19 -9.24
CA ASN A 10 -22.51 26.90 -9.31
C ASN A 10 -21.55 25.74 -8.99
N LEU A 11 -20.38 25.72 -9.64
CA LEU A 11 -19.33 24.72 -9.41
C LEU A 11 -18.89 24.71 -7.94
N ARG A 12 -18.65 25.88 -7.32
CA ARG A 12 -18.33 25.95 -5.87
C ARG A 12 -19.43 25.34 -5.00
N GLY A 13 -20.69 25.52 -5.38
CA GLY A 13 -21.82 24.87 -4.71
C GLY A 13 -21.80 23.36 -4.84
N VAL A 14 -21.45 22.82 -6.02
CA VAL A 14 -21.30 21.38 -6.26
C VAL A 14 -20.19 20.81 -5.39
N GLY A 15 -19.00 21.43 -5.39
CA GLY A 15 -17.84 20.97 -4.59
C GLY A 15 -18.14 20.97 -3.10
N ARG A 16 -18.79 22.01 -2.58
CA ARG A 16 -19.23 22.05 -1.17
C ARG A 16 -20.18 20.91 -0.81
N ARG A 17 -21.14 20.61 -1.66
CA ARG A 17 -22.09 19.51 -1.43
C ARG A 17 -21.43 18.15 -1.50
N ALA A 18 -20.48 17.96 -2.43
CA ALA A 18 -19.69 16.74 -2.52
C ALA A 18 -18.87 16.51 -1.24
N ALA A 19 -18.12 17.52 -0.80
CA ALA A 19 -17.34 17.46 0.44
C ALA A 19 -18.23 17.20 1.68
N ALA A 20 -19.40 17.86 1.78
CA ALA A 20 -20.34 17.63 2.87
C ALA A 20 -20.92 16.21 2.90
N ARG A 21 -20.92 15.50 1.77
CA ARG A 21 -21.32 14.08 1.66
C ARG A 21 -20.15 13.11 1.85
N GLY A 22 -18.93 13.60 2.06
CA GLY A 22 -17.72 12.79 2.11
C GLY A 22 -17.21 12.33 0.73
N ASP A 23 -17.77 12.86 -0.36
CA ASP A 23 -17.34 12.56 -1.73
C ASP A 23 -16.14 13.45 -2.10
N VAL A 24 -14.97 13.01 -1.66
CA VAL A 24 -13.71 13.74 -1.80
C VAL A 24 -13.23 13.75 -3.26
N ASP A 25 -13.53 12.70 -4.02
CA ASP A 25 -13.07 12.59 -5.42
C ASP A 25 -13.84 13.57 -6.29
N ARG A 26 -15.17 13.65 -6.11
CA ARG A 26 -15.98 14.67 -6.79
C ARG A 26 -15.62 16.09 -6.36
N ALA A 27 -15.26 16.30 -5.09
CA ALA A 27 -14.76 17.59 -4.63
C ALA A 27 -13.42 17.94 -5.32
N ALA A 28 -12.51 16.97 -5.48
CA ALA A 28 -11.24 17.16 -6.16
C ALA A 28 -11.43 17.54 -7.65
N GLU A 29 -12.34 16.87 -8.36
CA GLU A 29 -12.68 17.19 -9.76
C GLU A 29 -13.16 18.63 -9.91
N VAL A 30 -14.10 19.05 -9.07
CA VAL A 30 -14.63 20.43 -9.09
C VAL A 30 -13.54 21.45 -8.73
N ALA A 31 -12.60 21.08 -7.86
CA ALA A 31 -11.46 21.92 -7.53
C ALA A 31 -10.50 22.07 -8.72
N ALA A 32 -10.22 20.99 -9.44
CA ALA A 32 -9.39 20.99 -10.64
C ALA A 32 -10.00 21.80 -11.80
N GLU A 33 -11.33 21.93 -11.85
CA GLU A 33 -12.02 22.77 -12.83
C GLU A 33 -12.01 24.27 -12.43
N LEU A 34 -12.11 24.56 -11.14
CA LEU A 34 -12.14 25.94 -10.62
C LEU A 34 -10.75 26.57 -10.44
N TYR A 35 -9.75 25.73 -10.25
CA TYR A 35 -8.39 26.05 -9.84
C TYR A 35 -7.38 25.10 -10.53
N LYS A 36 -6.13 25.12 -10.06
CA LYS A 36 -5.11 24.13 -10.41
C LYS A 36 -5.40 22.79 -9.71
N PRO A 37 -5.22 21.63 -10.37
CA PRO A 37 -5.34 20.31 -9.74
C PRO A 37 -4.42 20.18 -8.51
N VAL A 38 -4.92 19.59 -7.43
CA VAL A 38 -4.20 19.51 -6.13
C VAL A 38 -2.90 18.72 -6.25
N GLU A 39 -2.83 17.78 -7.19
CA GLU A 39 -1.64 16.99 -7.52
C GLU A 39 -0.50 17.85 -8.05
N GLN A 40 -0.80 19.02 -8.62
CA GLN A 40 0.21 19.93 -9.14
C GLN A 40 0.61 21.01 -8.12
N TRP A 41 -0.02 21.04 -6.94
CA TRP A 41 0.28 22.04 -5.92
C TRP A 41 1.67 21.83 -5.33
N ASP A 42 2.35 22.93 -4.99
CA ASP A 42 3.60 22.91 -4.25
C ASP A 42 3.35 22.64 -2.75
N TRP A 43 4.42 22.46 -1.97
CA TRP A 43 4.32 22.20 -0.53
C TRP A 43 3.73 23.39 0.25
N GLU A 44 3.92 24.62 -0.23
CA GLU A 44 3.39 25.82 0.42
C GLU A 44 1.87 25.97 0.18
N GLU A 45 1.42 25.63 -1.03
CA GLU A 45 0.02 25.55 -1.44
C GLU A 45 -0.73 24.47 -0.65
N LEU A 46 -0.12 23.28 -0.51
CA LEU A 46 -0.68 22.20 0.30
C LEU A 46 -0.79 22.58 1.78
N THR A 47 0.26 23.17 2.36
CA THR A 47 0.24 23.58 3.77
C THR A 47 -0.76 24.70 4.05
N ARG A 48 -0.93 25.64 3.11
CA ARG A 48 -1.92 26.72 3.22
C ARG A 48 -3.33 26.33 2.80
N GLY A 49 -3.53 25.16 2.21
CA GLY A 49 -4.83 24.67 1.76
C GLY A 49 -5.43 25.45 0.59
N ARG A 50 -4.61 26.19 -0.17
CA ARG A 50 -5.09 26.99 -1.31
C ARG A 50 -3.99 27.17 -2.38
N PRO A 51 -4.38 27.28 -3.66
CA PRO A 51 -3.42 27.49 -4.75
C PRO A 51 -2.92 28.94 -4.74
N ARG A 52 -1.74 29.17 -5.30
CA ARG A 52 -1.19 30.51 -5.55
C ARG A 52 -2.03 31.25 -6.59
N THR A 53 -2.10 32.57 -6.43
CA THR A 53 -2.61 33.45 -7.48
C THR A 53 -1.62 33.56 -8.62
N ARG A 54 -2.04 34.15 -9.76
CA ARG A 54 -1.15 34.41 -10.90
C ARG A 54 0.08 35.26 -10.51
N ASP A 55 -0.08 36.13 -9.52
CA ASP A 55 0.99 36.99 -9.01
C ASP A 55 1.86 36.29 -7.93
N GLY A 56 1.63 34.99 -7.69
CA GLY A 56 2.37 34.18 -6.73
C GLY A 56 1.94 34.35 -5.27
N GLY A 57 0.92 35.17 -5.02
CA GLY A 57 0.37 35.46 -3.69
C GLY A 57 -0.68 34.45 -3.23
N PHE A 58 -1.20 34.67 -2.03
CA PHE A 58 -2.15 33.78 -1.33
C PHE A 58 -3.37 34.53 -0.81
N ASP A 59 -3.81 35.57 -1.51
CA ASP A 59 -4.77 36.55 -0.98
C ASP A 59 -6.22 36.05 -0.93
N ALA A 60 -6.50 34.89 -1.52
CA ALA A 60 -7.82 34.29 -1.50
C ALA A 60 -8.13 33.58 -0.16
N MET A 61 -9.41 33.64 0.25
CA MET A 61 -9.91 32.86 1.38
C MET A 61 -9.75 31.35 1.12
N VAL A 62 -9.25 30.62 2.11
CA VAL A 62 -9.10 29.17 2.06
C VAL A 62 -10.47 28.51 1.88
N PRO A 63 -10.69 27.69 0.82
CA PRO A 63 -11.94 26.97 0.66
C PRO A 63 -12.03 25.83 1.67
N THR A 64 -12.97 25.90 2.61
CA THR A 64 -13.16 24.89 3.67
C THR A 64 -13.51 23.49 3.13
N TRP A 65 -14.18 23.43 1.99
CA TRP A 65 -14.57 22.17 1.34
C TRP A 65 -13.40 21.46 0.65
N LEU A 66 -12.28 22.16 0.43
CA LEU A 66 -11.10 21.63 -0.25
C LEU A 66 -10.09 21.00 0.74
N THR A 67 -10.22 21.31 2.02
CA THR A 67 -9.33 20.82 3.09
C THR A 67 -9.18 19.30 3.12
N PRO A 68 -10.25 18.47 3.00
CA PRO A 68 -10.10 17.01 3.01
C PRO A 68 -9.29 16.47 1.82
N VAL A 69 -9.48 17.06 0.63
CA VAL A 69 -8.72 16.69 -0.58
C VAL A 69 -7.24 17.02 -0.39
N VAL A 70 -6.95 18.22 0.11
CA VAL A 70 -5.57 18.68 0.34
C VAL A 70 -4.87 17.83 1.41
N GLN A 71 -5.55 17.50 2.50
CA GLN A 71 -5.00 16.63 3.55
C GLN A 71 -4.63 15.26 2.99
N ARG A 72 -5.51 14.63 2.22
CA ARG A 72 -5.23 13.33 1.59
C ARG A 72 -4.00 13.37 0.69
N GLU A 73 -3.85 14.41 -0.12
CA GLU A 73 -2.69 14.55 -1.00
C GLU A 73 -1.40 14.84 -0.21
N ALA A 74 -1.46 15.68 0.83
CA ALA A 74 -0.33 15.93 1.72
C ALA A 74 0.14 14.64 2.41
N GLU A 75 -0.79 13.83 2.93
CA GLU A 75 -0.51 12.52 3.53
C GLU A 75 0.12 11.57 2.51
N ARG A 76 -0.44 11.47 1.31
CA ARG A 76 0.11 10.62 0.24
C ARG A 76 1.56 10.97 -0.07
N ARG A 77 1.87 12.26 -0.20
CA ARG A 77 3.24 12.71 -0.48
C ARG A 77 4.16 12.49 0.72
N LEU A 78 3.68 12.69 1.93
CA LEU A 78 4.45 12.41 3.15
C LEU A 78 4.81 10.93 3.24
N ILE A 79 3.86 10.03 2.99
CA ILE A 79 4.10 8.58 2.93
C ILE A 79 5.10 8.25 1.84
N THR A 80 4.99 8.86 0.67
CA THR A 80 5.90 8.62 -0.46
C THR A 80 7.33 9.05 -0.12
N LEU A 81 7.51 10.24 0.44
CA LEU A 81 8.81 10.72 0.93
C LEU A 81 9.36 9.84 2.05
N GLY A 82 8.50 9.41 2.98
CA GLY A 82 8.85 8.48 4.04
C GLY A 82 9.37 7.16 3.48
N LYS A 83 8.65 6.56 2.52
CA LYS A 83 9.06 5.34 1.81
C LYS A 83 10.40 5.52 1.09
N GLN A 84 10.59 6.63 0.38
CA GLN A 84 11.85 6.92 -0.31
C GLN A 84 13.03 7.06 0.66
N LYS A 85 12.85 7.79 1.77
CA LYS A 85 13.88 7.93 2.80
C LYS A 85 14.19 6.61 3.48
N LEU A 86 13.17 5.83 3.84
CA LEU A 86 13.32 4.50 4.42
C LEU A 86 14.04 3.56 3.46
N ALA A 87 13.69 3.56 2.18
CA ALA A 87 14.39 2.78 1.16
C ALA A 87 15.87 3.19 1.04
N GLY A 88 16.17 4.48 1.13
CA GLY A 88 17.55 4.99 1.17
C GLY A 88 18.34 4.48 2.39
N TYR A 89 17.76 4.57 3.58
CA TYR A 89 18.39 4.05 4.80
C TYR A 89 18.56 2.53 4.78
N LEU A 90 17.57 1.81 4.24
CA LEU A 90 17.64 0.36 4.08
C LEU A 90 18.77 -0.03 3.11
N GLY A 91 18.91 0.68 1.99
CA GLY A 91 20.03 0.48 1.06
C GLY A 91 21.39 0.68 1.73
N GLN A 92 21.56 1.76 2.50
CA GLN A 92 22.79 2.01 3.26
C GLN A 92 23.05 0.93 4.32
N ALA A 93 22.01 0.47 5.02
CA ALA A 93 22.14 -0.60 6.01
C ALA A 93 22.60 -1.91 5.36
N ILE A 94 21.99 -2.29 4.23
CA ILE A 94 22.37 -3.49 3.46
C ILE A 94 23.84 -3.39 3.00
N GLU A 95 24.26 -2.24 2.47
CA GLU A 95 25.65 -2.03 2.04
C GLU A 95 26.62 -2.16 3.22
N THR A 96 26.24 -1.63 4.38
CA THR A 96 27.06 -1.72 5.60
C THR A 96 27.19 -3.17 6.08
N PHE A 97 26.10 -3.94 6.05
CA PHE A 97 26.12 -5.36 6.37
C PHE A 97 26.94 -6.18 5.36
N ALA A 98 26.86 -5.86 4.07
CA ALA A 98 27.68 -6.49 3.04
C ALA A 98 29.19 -6.27 3.32
N LYS A 99 29.59 -5.02 3.62
CA LYS A 99 30.97 -4.69 4.02
C LYS A 99 31.42 -5.46 5.26
N LEU A 100 30.53 -5.60 6.25
CA LEU A 100 30.82 -6.32 7.49
C LEU A 100 31.01 -7.83 7.24
N MET A 101 30.22 -8.42 6.35
CA MET A 101 30.34 -9.84 5.97
C MET A 101 31.65 -10.12 5.22
N THR A 102 32.07 -9.23 4.33
CA THR A 102 33.29 -9.41 3.51
C THR A 102 34.57 -8.92 4.18
N ASN A 103 34.50 -8.35 5.40
CA ASN A 103 35.70 -7.92 6.12
C ASN A 103 36.47 -9.14 6.65
N GLU A 104 37.68 -9.37 6.13
CA GLU A 104 38.61 -10.44 6.55
C GLU A 104 39.80 -9.94 7.39
N GLU A 105 39.77 -8.68 7.82
CA GLU A 105 40.82 -8.08 8.63
C GLU A 105 40.95 -8.79 9.98
N THR A 106 42.18 -8.89 10.45
CA THR A 106 42.54 -9.51 11.72
C THR A 106 43.25 -8.51 12.63
N ASP A 107 42.97 -8.60 13.92
CA ASP A 107 43.62 -7.83 14.98
C ASP A 107 45.10 -8.26 15.15
N ALA A 108 45.89 -7.51 15.93
CA ALA A 108 47.29 -7.81 16.26
C ALA A 108 47.51 -9.21 16.87
N HIS A 109 46.44 -9.83 17.36
CA HIS A 109 46.43 -11.19 17.90
C HIS A 109 45.96 -12.26 16.90
N GLY A 110 45.80 -11.93 15.62
CA GLY A 110 45.36 -12.84 14.56
C GLY A 110 43.88 -13.25 14.64
N LYS A 111 43.08 -12.58 15.49
CA LYS A 111 41.64 -12.80 15.59
C LYS A 111 40.91 -11.93 14.57
N PRO A 112 39.85 -12.41 13.91
CA PRO A 112 39.09 -11.58 12.98
C PRO A 112 38.44 -10.41 13.73
N ILE A 113 38.54 -9.21 13.16
CA ILE A 113 37.95 -7.99 13.74
C ILE A 113 36.42 -8.13 13.83
N VAL A 114 35.81 -8.75 12.82
CA VAL A 114 34.38 -9.09 12.83
C VAL A 114 34.22 -10.57 13.21
N PRO A 115 33.59 -10.88 14.37
CA PRO A 115 33.34 -12.26 14.75
C PRO A 115 32.45 -12.99 13.74
N PRO A 116 32.67 -14.29 13.48
CA PRO A 116 31.85 -15.07 12.56
C PRO A 116 30.36 -15.09 12.91
N SER A 117 30.01 -15.01 14.20
CA SER A 117 28.62 -14.92 14.65
C SER A 117 27.92 -13.65 14.14
N VAL A 118 28.61 -12.51 14.16
CA VAL A 118 28.05 -11.24 13.67
C VAL A 118 27.86 -11.28 12.16
N LYS A 119 28.77 -11.93 11.42
CA LYS A 119 28.60 -12.16 9.97
C LYS A 119 27.39 -13.04 9.66
N LEU A 120 27.17 -14.09 10.44
CA LEU A 120 26.01 -14.96 10.31
C LEU A 120 24.70 -14.20 10.60
N ASP A 121 24.67 -13.39 11.65
CA ASP A 121 23.46 -12.62 11.99
C ASP A 121 23.16 -11.52 10.97
N ALA A 122 24.20 -10.88 10.41
CA ALA A 122 24.06 -9.97 9.27
C ALA A 122 23.49 -10.68 8.03
N ALA A 123 24.00 -11.88 7.71
CA ALA A 123 23.51 -12.68 6.59
C ALA A 123 22.04 -13.10 6.79
N LYS A 124 21.66 -13.52 8.01
CA LYS A 124 20.26 -13.81 8.35
C LYS A 124 19.37 -12.59 8.16
N PHE A 125 19.79 -11.42 8.66
CA PHE A 125 19.01 -10.20 8.51
C PHE A 125 18.77 -9.86 7.03
N ILE A 126 19.81 -9.92 6.19
CA ILE A 126 19.65 -9.67 4.75
C ILE A 126 18.70 -10.71 4.12
N PHE A 127 18.88 -11.99 4.44
CA PHE A 127 18.03 -13.06 3.89
C PHE A 127 16.56 -12.90 4.31
N GLU A 128 16.28 -12.63 5.58
CA GLU A 128 14.93 -12.39 6.09
C GLU A 128 14.26 -11.16 5.46
N ASN A 129 15.02 -10.12 5.12
CA ASN A 129 14.46 -8.92 4.49
C ASN A 129 14.29 -9.04 2.97
N ILE A 130 15.06 -9.90 2.30
CA ILE A 130 14.94 -10.15 0.84
C ILE A 130 13.89 -11.21 0.54
N VAL A 131 13.95 -12.35 1.26
CA VAL A 131 13.07 -13.51 1.04
C VAL A 131 11.77 -13.40 1.85
N GLY A 132 11.77 -12.56 2.90
CA GLY A 132 10.71 -12.48 3.88
C GLY A 132 10.95 -13.42 5.07
N LYS A 133 10.43 -13.06 6.24
CA LYS A 133 10.37 -14.01 7.36
C LYS A 133 9.39 -15.11 7.00
N ALA A 134 9.80 -16.37 7.17
CA ALA A 134 8.89 -17.52 7.11
C ALA A 134 7.95 -17.49 8.34
N THR A 135 6.96 -16.59 8.33
CA THR A 135 5.88 -16.55 9.32
C THR A 135 4.63 -17.20 8.73
N THR A 136 4.68 -18.51 8.56
CA THR A 136 3.49 -19.32 8.31
C THR A 136 3.34 -20.34 9.43
N ARG A 137 2.63 -19.94 10.49
CA ARG A 137 1.79 -20.88 11.24
C ARG A 137 0.39 -20.72 10.66
N VAL A 138 0.04 -21.61 9.74
CA VAL A 138 -1.33 -21.70 9.24
C VAL A 138 -2.07 -22.66 10.15
N GLU A 139 -2.77 -22.13 11.16
CA GLU A 139 -3.83 -22.87 11.83
C GLU A 139 -5.10 -22.63 11.01
N VAL A 140 -5.43 -23.57 10.12
CA VAL A 140 -6.67 -23.54 9.35
C VAL A 140 -7.77 -24.13 10.22
N ASP A 141 -8.55 -23.27 10.89
CA ASP A 141 -9.91 -23.65 11.29
C ASP A 141 -10.80 -23.56 10.05
N ALA A 142 -11.12 -24.73 9.51
CA ALA A 142 -11.93 -24.89 8.31
C ALA A 142 -13.35 -24.36 8.56
N THR A 143 -13.59 -23.11 8.15
CA THR A 143 -14.93 -22.63 7.82
C THR A 143 -14.96 -22.32 6.33
N GLU A 144 -15.97 -22.83 5.65
CA GLU A 144 -16.14 -22.89 4.19
C GLU A 144 -15.92 -21.54 3.47
N GLY A 145 -16.00 -20.41 4.18
CA GLY A 145 -15.68 -19.08 3.67
C GLY A 145 -14.20 -18.83 3.33
N ALA A 146 -13.25 -19.53 3.98
CA ALA A 146 -11.82 -19.36 3.72
C ALA A 146 -11.39 -19.95 2.36
N PHE A 147 -12.05 -21.02 1.92
CA PHE A 147 -11.82 -21.60 0.58
C PHE A 147 -12.34 -20.69 -0.53
N GLY A 148 -13.43 -19.95 -0.30
CA GLY A 148 -13.94 -18.95 -1.26
C GLY A 148 -12.97 -17.78 -1.48
N LEU A 149 -12.28 -17.33 -0.43
CA LEU A 149 -11.27 -16.28 -0.52
C LEU A 149 -9.97 -16.77 -1.19
N LEU A 150 -9.53 -18.00 -0.92
CA LEU A 150 -8.39 -18.61 -1.59
C LEU A 150 -8.67 -18.90 -3.07
N ALA A 151 -9.87 -19.36 -3.40
CA ALA A 151 -10.30 -19.55 -4.79
C ALA A 151 -10.35 -18.20 -5.54
N GLY A 152 -10.85 -17.14 -4.92
CA GLY A 152 -10.84 -15.79 -5.51
C GLY A 152 -9.43 -15.22 -5.72
N ALA A 153 -8.49 -15.54 -4.82
CA ALA A 153 -7.10 -15.09 -4.92
C ALA A 153 -6.24 -15.93 -5.90
N MET A 154 -6.55 -17.22 -6.08
CA MET A 154 -5.87 -18.08 -7.06
C MET A 154 -6.39 -17.94 -8.49
N VAL A 155 -7.56 -17.32 -8.69
CA VAL A 155 -8.22 -17.15 -10.02
C VAL A 155 -7.88 -15.82 -10.71
N MET A 156 -6.96 -15.00 -10.21
CA MET A 156 -6.53 -13.81 -10.94
C MET A 156 -5.01 -13.70 -11.08
N SER A 157 -4.46 -14.34 -12.11
CA SER A 157 -3.17 -13.92 -12.66
C SER A 157 -2.98 -14.09 -14.18
N ASP A 158 -3.98 -14.46 -14.99
CA ASP A 158 -3.78 -14.50 -16.46
C ASP A 158 -4.96 -14.10 -17.37
N GLY A 159 -6.15 -13.80 -16.84
CA GLY A 159 -7.19 -13.09 -17.60
C GLY A 159 -7.77 -13.84 -18.82
N THR A 160 -8.07 -15.13 -18.71
CA THR A 160 -8.91 -15.83 -19.70
C THR A 160 -10.14 -16.49 -19.07
N ASP A 161 -11.23 -16.57 -19.85
CA ASP A 161 -12.59 -16.89 -19.39
C ASP A 161 -12.77 -18.31 -18.86
N ALA A 162 -13.66 -18.41 -17.87
CA ALA A 162 -13.97 -19.55 -17.02
C ALA A 162 -14.24 -20.86 -17.79
N HIS A 163 -13.56 -21.93 -17.39
CA HIS A 163 -14.07 -23.28 -17.59
C HIS A 163 -14.99 -23.66 -16.41
N PRO A 164 -16.18 -24.24 -16.67
CA PRO A 164 -17.02 -24.75 -15.60
C PRO A 164 -16.31 -25.91 -14.91
N VAL A 165 -16.13 -25.77 -13.59
CA VAL A 165 -15.64 -26.84 -12.72
C VAL A 165 -16.68 -27.96 -12.74
N VAL A 166 -16.36 -29.08 -13.38
CA VAL A 166 -17.11 -30.32 -13.20
C VAL A 166 -16.77 -30.83 -11.80
N ILE A 167 -17.70 -30.63 -10.87
CA ILE A 167 -17.64 -31.31 -9.57
C ILE A 167 -17.91 -32.77 -9.86
N GLN A 168 -16.86 -33.58 -9.85
CA GLN A 168 -16.99 -35.03 -9.87
C GLN A 168 -17.52 -35.42 -8.48
N GLU A 169 -18.82 -35.71 -8.38
CA GLU A 169 -19.37 -36.35 -7.19
C GLU A 169 -18.64 -37.69 -7.03
N ALA A 170 -17.98 -37.85 -5.88
CA ALA A 170 -17.29 -39.07 -5.54
C ALA A 170 -18.29 -40.24 -5.51
N ASP A 171 -18.03 -41.27 -6.30
CA ASP A 171 -18.72 -42.56 -6.19
C ASP A 171 -18.64 -43.05 -4.73
N PRO A 172 -19.74 -43.53 -4.14
CA PRO A 172 -19.68 -44.15 -2.81
C PRO A 172 -18.87 -45.45 -2.90
N ASP A 173 -17.72 -45.46 -2.22
CA ASP A 173 -16.84 -46.62 -2.08
C ASP A 173 -17.60 -47.82 -1.44
N PRO A 174 -17.24 -49.06 -1.81
CA PRO A 174 -18.04 -50.25 -1.56
C PRO A 174 -17.95 -50.71 -0.09
N GLU A 175 -19.08 -51.22 0.38
CA GLU A 175 -19.38 -51.74 1.71
C GLU A 175 -18.22 -52.48 2.42
N ASP A 176 -17.95 -52.04 3.66
CA ASP A 176 -17.14 -52.74 4.65
C ASP A 176 -17.81 -54.10 5.01
N PRO A 177 -17.09 -55.24 4.99
CA PRO A 177 -17.65 -56.52 5.37
C PRO A 177 -17.92 -56.57 6.88
N ALA A 178 -19.20 -56.72 7.22
CA ALA A 178 -19.69 -56.92 8.57
C ALA A 178 -18.97 -58.08 9.29
N GLY A 179 -18.14 -57.74 10.27
CA GLY A 179 -17.54 -58.65 11.22
C GLY A 179 -18.28 -58.66 12.56
N SER A 180 -18.95 -59.80 12.83
CA SER A 180 -19.21 -60.39 14.15
C SER A 180 -20.26 -59.76 15.07
N GLY A 181 -21.27 -60.56 15.42
CA GLY A 181 -22.21 -60.30 16.51
C GLY A 181 -23.09 -61.52 16.84
N SER A 182 -22.53 -62.44 17.64
CA SER A 182 -23.15 -63.27 18.67
C SER A 182 -24.40 -64.14 18.38
N GLY A 183 -24.21 -65.45 18.54
CA GLY A 183 -25.22 -66.50 18.72
C GLY A 183 -24.57 -67.84 18.97
#